data_AF-A0A9C8WQ45-F1
#
_entry.id   AF-A0A9C8WQ45-F1
#
_cell.length_a   1.000
_cell.length_b   1.000
_cell.length_c   1.000
_cell.angle_alpha   90.00
_cell.angle_beta   90.00
_cell.angle_gamma   90.00
#
_symmetry.space_group_name_H-M   'P 1'
#
loop_
_entity.id
_entity.type
_entity.pdbx_description
1 polymer ?
#
loop_
_entity_poly.entity_id
_entity_poly.type
_entity_poly.pdbx_seq_one_letter_code
_entity_poly.pdbx_strand_id
1 'polypeptide(L)' 'MAEEIFPSSYKCDCGHECHFFENTIRDMEQMSKNKTVRLRDSVDDEHVIIFLNEKAREILCPTLGKCIIISQE' A
#
# COMPACT_ATOMS: atom_id res chain seq x y z
N MET A 1 -6.80 9.86 -2.40
CA MET A 1 -5.37 9.99 -2.05
C MET A 1 -5.06 8.96 -0.97
N ALA A 2 -3.80 8.64 -0.67
CA ALA A 2 -3.46 7.73 0.41
C ALA A 2 -2.23 8.24 1.18
N GLU A 3 -2.14 7.86 2.45
CA GLU A 3 -1.04 8.21 3.34
C GLU A 3 -0.41 6.94 3.90
N GLU A 4 0.93 6.92 3.93
CA GLU A 4 1.69 5.86 4.57
C GLU A 4 1.81 6.17 6.08
N ILE A 5 1.30 5.28 6.90
CA ILE A 5 1.40 5.35 8.36
C ILE A 5 2.47 4.33 8.78
N PHE A 6 3.69 4.83 8.96
CA PHE A 6 4.81 4.02 9.42
C PHE A 6 4.47 3.28 10.74
N PRO A 7 4.85 2.00 10.91
CA PRO A 7 5.76 1.19 10.08
C PRO A 7 5.13 0.24 9.06
N SER A 8 3.81 0.05 9.06
CA SER A 8 3.19 -1.00 8.24
C SER A 8 1.71 -0.80 7.95
N SER A 9 1.21 0.43 8.11
CA SER A 9 -0.20 0.76 7.92
C SER A 9 -0.35 1.77 6.80
N TYR A 10 -1.45 1.69 6.06
CA TYR A 10 -1.73 2.60 4.95
C TYR A 10 -3.16 3.08 5.03
N LYS A 11 -3.34 4.39 5.03
CA LYS A 11 -4.66 5.00 5.13
C LYS A 11 -5.08 5.55 3.78
N CYS A 12 -6.19 5.04 3.27
CA CYS A 12 -6.82 5.56 2.08
C CYS A 12 -7.83 6.65 2.46
N ASP A 13 -7.95 7.67 1.61
CA ASP A 13 -8.91 8.77 1.77
C ASP A 13 -10.38 8.31 1.73
N CYS A 14 -10.65 7.08 1.27
CA CYS A 14 -11.97 6.47 1.38
C CYS A 14 -12.40 6.16 2.83
N GLY A 15 -11.49 6.31 3.80
CA GLY A 15 -11.71 6.00 5.21
C GLY A 15 -11.24 4.60 5.62
N HIS A 16 -10.74 3.80 4.69
CA HIS A 16 -10.19 2.47 4.96
C HIS A 16 -8.71 2.54 5.34
N GLU A 17 -8.34 1.83 6.40
CA GLU A 17 -6.96 1.69 6.86
C GLU A 17 -6.53 0.24 6.72
N CYS A 18 -5.53 0.01 5.88
CA CYS A 18 -4.96 -1.31 5.68
C CYS A 18 -3.81 -1.51 6.67
N HIS A 19 -3.94 -2.51 7.54
CA HIS A 19 -2.88 -2.91 8.45
C HIS A 19 -2.20 -4.17 7.95
N PHE A 20 -0.89 -4.08 7.73
CA PHE A 20 -0.08 -5.24 7.38
C PHE A 20 0.95 -5.50 8.47
N PHE A 21 1.50 -6.71 8.45
CA PHE A 21 2.68 -7.01 9.24
C PHE A 21 3.90 -6.31 8.63
N GLU A 22 4.73 -5.69 9.46
CA GLU A 22 5.99 -5.06 9.06
C GLU A 22 6.85 -6.01 8.22
N ASN A 23 6.89 -7.30 8.59
CA ASN A 23 7.66 -8.29 7.84
C ASN A 23 7.10 -8.52 6.42
N THR A 24 5.77 -8.42 6.22
CA THR A 24 5.15 -8.49 4.91
C THR A 24 5.51 -7.27 4.08
N ILE A 25 5.45 -6.07 4.67
CA ILE A 25 5.83 -4.84 3.97
C ILE A 25 7.30 -4.90 3.53
N ARG A 26 8.20 -5.28 4.43
CA ARG A 26 9.63 -5.42 4.15
C ARG A 26 9.94 -6.46 3.07
N ASP A 27 9.18 -7.56 3.04
CA ASP A 27 9.30 -8.56 1.98
C ASP A 27 8.82 -8.00 0.63
N MET A 28 7.68 -7.30 0.63
CA MET A 28 7.11 -6.67 -0.57
C MET A 28 8.01 -5.56 -1.12
N GLU A 29 8.60 -4.74 -0.26
CA GLU A 29 9.59 -3.73 -0.64
C GLU A 29 10.80 -4.38 -1.32
N GLN A 30 11.40 -5.40 -0.70
CA GLN A 30 12.54 -6.12 -1.29
C GLN A 30 12.19 -6.79 -2.62
N MET A 31 11.01 -7.41 -2.71
CA MET A 31 10.54 -7.99 -3.97
C MET A 31 10.29 -6.90 -5.04
N SER A 32 9.91 -5.70 -4.61
CA SER A 32 9.63 -4.59 -5.53
C SER A 32 10.85 -3.90 -6.12
N LYS A 33 12.05 -4.33 -5.72
CA LYS A 33 13.33 -3.86 -6.26
C LYS A 33 13.47 -4.14 -7.76
N ASN A 34 13.01 -5.31 -8.20
CA ASN A 34 13.20 -5.78 -9.57
C ASN A 34 11.90 -5.81 -10.40
N LYS A 35 10.74 -5.71 -9.76
CA LYS A 35 9.42 -5.81 -10.41
C LYS A 35 8.38 -5.03 -9.62
N THR A 36 7.27 -4.67 -10.25
CA THR A 36 6.13 -4.13 -9.50
C THR A 36 5.47 -5.25 -8.70
N VAL A 37 5.24 -5.02 -7.40
CA VAL A 37 4.59 -5.98 -6.52
C VAL A 37 3.25 -5.41 -6.06
N ARG A 38 2.26 -6.29 -5.92
CA ARG A 38 0.89 -5.92 -5.55
C ARG A 38 0.54 -6.67 -4.27
N LEU A 39 0.26 -5.92 -3.21
CA LEU A 39 -0.21 -6.46 -1.94
C LEU A 39 -1.70 -6.16 -1.82
N ARG A 40 -2.49 -7.20 -1.66
CA ARG A 40 -3.95 -7.10 -1.55
C ARG A 40 -4.32 -7.17 -0.08
N ASP A 41 -5.18 -6.26 0.34
CA ASP A 41 -5.75 -6.29 1.67
C ASP A 41 -6.71 -7.48 1.84
N SER A 42 -6.82 -8.03 3.05
CA SER A 42 -7.57 -9.28 3.29
C SER A 42 -9.08 -9.08 3.48
N VAL A 43 -9.57 -7.87 3.23
CA VAL A 43 -10.95 -7.46 3.50
C VAL A 43 -11.73 -7.37 2.18
N ASP A 44 -13.02 -7.72 2.20
CA ASP A 44 -13.92 -7.83 1.03
C ASP A 44 -13.93 -6.60 0.08
N ASP A 45 -13.50 -5.42 0.53
CA ASP A 45 -13.27 -4.22 -0.30
C ASP A 45 -11.77 -4.02 -0.56
N GLU A 46 -11.25 -4.87 -1.46
CA GLU A 46 -9.83 -5.16 -1.66
C GLU A 46 -9.01 -3.95 -2.14
N HIS A 47 -8.46 -3.20 -1.18
CA HIS A 47 -7.42 -2.22 -1.47
C HIS A 47 -6.14 -2.94 -1.89
N VAL A 48 -5.58 -2.57 -3.05
CA VAL A 48 -4.35 -3.17 -3.55
C VAL A 48 -3.22 -2.15 -3.53
N ILE A 49 -2.25 -2.37 -2.64
CA ILE A 49 -1.05 -1.55 -2.54
C ILE A 49 -0.05 -1.98 -3.60
N ILE A 50 0.47 -1.00 -4.31
CA ILE A 50 1.45 -1.15 -5.38
C ILE A 50 2.80 -0.71 -4.85
N PHE A 51 3.72 -1.67 -4.78
CA PHE A 51 5.11 -1.45 -4.42
C PHE A 51 5.97 -1.35 -5.68
N LEU A 52 6.80 -0.32 -5.73
CA LEU A 52 7.71 -0.05 -6.83
C LEU A 52 8.97 0.65 -6.31
N ASN A 53 10.15 0.16 -6.72
CA ASN A 53 11.44 0.69 -6.29
C ASN A 53 11.59 0.67 -4.76
N GLU A 54 11.28 -0.48 -4.16
CA GLU A 54 11.44 -0.71 -2.71
C GLU A 54 10.56 0.17 -1.83
N LYS A 55 9.48 0.75 -2.39
CA LYS A 55 8.54 1.62 -1.67
C LYS A 55 7.10 1.42 -2.10
N ALA A 56 6.16 1.64 -1.20
CA ALA A 56 4.76 1.78 -1.56
C ALA A 56 4.55 3.09 -2.33
N ARG A 57 3.89 3.02 -3.50
CA ARG A 57 3.66 4.20 -4.35
C ARG A 57 2.19 4.56 -4.45
N GLU A 58 1.34 3.56 -4.58
CA GLU A 58 -0.05 3.75 -4.97
C GLU A 58 -0.93 2.68 -4.32
N ILE A 59 -2.18 3.02 -4.02
CA ILE A 59 -3.22 2.11 -3.58
C ILE A 59 -4.34 2.14 -4.62
N LEU A 60 -4.70 0.97 -5.14
CA LEU A 60 -5.92 0.79 -5.92
C LEU A 60 -7.06 0.58 -4.95
N CYS A 61 -7.87 1.61 -4.75
CA CYS A 61 -9.10 1.59 -3.99
C CYS A 61 -10.26 1.19 -4.92
N PRO A 62 -11.15 0.28 -4.52
CA PRO A 62 -12.36 -0.03 -5.31
C PRO A 62 -13.31 1.17 -5.43
N THR A 63 -13.36 2.02 -4.39
CA THR A 63 -14.27 3.17 -4.30
C THR A 63 -13.75 4.42 -5.04
N LEU A 64 -12.49 4.78 -4.77
CA LEU A 64 -11.87 6.01 -5.30
C LEU A 64 -10.99 5.75 -6.54
N GLY A 65 -10.78 4.49 -6.90
CA GLY A 65 -9.83 4.10 -7.94
C GLY A 65 -8.39 4.28 -7.48
N LYS A 66 -7.56 4.93 -8.31
CA LYS A 66 -6.12 5.04 -8.07
C LYS A 66 -5.80 6.16 -7.06
N CYS A 67 -5.28 5.78 -5.90
CA CYS A 67 -4.84 6.70 -4.85
C CYS A 67 -3.30 6.71 -4.76
N ILE A 68 -2.70 7.89 -4.85
CA ILE A 68 -1.24 8.04 -4.68
C ILE A 68 -0.92 8.08 -3.19
N ILE A 69 0.10 7.32 -2.78
CA ILE A 69 0.61 7.30 -1.41
C ILE A 69 1.60 8.46 -1.26
N ILE A 70 1.33 9.35 -0.31
CA ILE A 70 2.29 10.32 0.16
C ILE A 70 2.99 9.75 1.41
N SER A 71 4.27 9.41 1.27
CA SER A 71 5.14 9.18 2.43
C SER A 71 5.60 10.55 2.93
N GLN A 72 5.44 10.83 4.23
CA GLN A 72 6.02 12.05 4.81
C GLN A 72 7.54 11.85 4.90
N GLU A 73 8.29 12.67 4.15
CA GLU A 73 9.76 12.72 4.14
C GLU A 73 10.35 13.36 5.41
#